data_AF-A0A5J4NB73-F1
#
_entry.id   AF-A0A5J4NB73-F1
#
_cell.length_a   1.000
_cell.length_b   1.000
_cell.length_c   1.000
_cell.angle_alpha   90.00
_cell.angle_beta   90.00
_cell.angle_gamma   90.00
#
_symmetry.space_group_name_H-M   'P 1'
#
loop_
_entity.id
_entity.type
_entity.pdbx_description
1 polymer ?
#
loop_
_entity_poly.entity_id
_entity_poly.type
_entity_poly.pdbx_seq_one_letter_code
_entity_poly.pdbx_strand_id
1 'polypeptide(L)' 'NATQPSNLPWATPVVLVKRNGGKLHLCVDCWPLNCVTKRGSFHLPRANDVLDAQLGLRWFSTLNLGPG' A
#
# COMPACT_ATOMS: atom_id res chain seq x y z
N ASN A 1 10.58 8.46 14.55
CA ASN A 1 9.34 9.22 14.27
C ASN A 1 9.04 9.17 12.78
N ALA A 2 7.79 8.89 12.40
CA ALA A 2 7.38 8.70 10.99
C ALA A 2 7.10 10.02 10.24
N THR A 3 7.02 11.16 10.93
CA THR A 3 6.77 12.48 10.33
C THR A 3 7.62 13.57 10.98
N GLN A 4 7.96 14.59 10.20
CA GLN A 4 8.65 15.81 10.64
C GLN A 4 7.93 17.04 10.05
N PRO A 5 7.87 18.19 10.76
CA PRO A 5 7.36 19.43 10.20
C PRO A 5 8.14 19.84 8.95
N SER A 6 7.44 20.38 7.94
CA SER A 6 8.06 20.87 6.72
C SER A 6 7.32 22.12 6.20
N ASN A 7 8.04 22.99 5.50
CA ASN A 7 7.51 24.22 4.89
C ASN A 7 7.44 24.07 3.36
N LEU A 8 6.96 22.92 2.87
CA LEU A 8 6.86 22.67 1.44
C LEU A 8 5.67 23.43 0.83
N PRO A 9 5.78 23.88 -0.44
CA PRO A 9 4.67 24.52 -1.16
C PRO A 9 3.57 23.51 -1.53
N TRP A 10 3.81 22.22 -1.32
CA TRP A 10 2.88 21.12 -1.60
C TRP A 10 2.27 20.60 -0.31
N ALA A 11 0.95 20.45 -0.30
CA ALA A 11 0.21 19.80 0.78
C ALA A 11 -0.92 18.95 0.20
N THR A 12 -1.27 17.88 0.92
CA THR A 12 -2.41 17.01 0.59
C THR A 12 -3.28 16.85 1.83
N PRO A 13 -4.62 16.78 1.69
CA PRO A 13 -5.50 16.66 2.84
C PRO A 13 -5.29 15.31 3.56
N VAL A 14 -5.59 15.30 4.86
CA VAL A 14 -5.62 14.08 5.69
C VAL A 14 -7.06 13.76 6.02
N VAL A 15 -7.45 12.52 5.75
CA VAL A 15 -8.78 11.98 6.00
C VAL A 15 -8.73 11.03 7.19
N LEU A 16 -9.71 11.14 8.09
CA LEU A 16 -9.88 10.24 9.21
C LEU A 16 -10.85 9.13 8.82
N VAL A 17 -10.39 7.88 8.86
CA VAL A 17 -11.19 6.71 8.46
C VAL A 17 -11.41 5.81 9.66
N LYS A 18 -12.66 5.43 9.91
CA LYS A 18 -13.02 4.48 10.97
C LYS A 18 -12.92 3.05 10.44
N ARG A 19 -12.11 2.21 11.08
CA ARG A 19 -11.98 0.78 10.77
C ARG A 19 -12.95 -0.05 11.61
N ASN A 20 -13.26 -1.26 11.14
CA ASN A 20 -13.94 -2.29 11.91
C ASN A 20 -13.22 -2.49 13.26
N GLY A 21 -13.98 -2.39 14.35
CA GLY A 21 -13.45 -2.34 15.73
C GLY A 21 -13.34 -0.93 16.31
N GLY A 22 -13.76 0.12 15.59
CA GLY A 22 -13.86 1.48 16.12
C GLY A 22 -12.56 2.28 16.10
N LYS A 23 -11.44 1.66 15.74
CA LYS A 23 -10.15 2.33 15.60
C LYS A 23 -10.16 3.33 14.44
N LEU A 24 -9.58 4.51 14.67
CA LEU A 24 -9.41 5.54 13.64
C LEU A 24 -8.03 5.40 12.98
N HIS A 25 -7.99 5.57 11.66
CA HIS A 25 -6.77 5.66 10.85
C HIS A 25 -6.69 7.05 10.22
N LEU A 26 -5.49 7.63 10.23
CA LEU A 26 -5.17 8.80 9.43
C LEU A 26 -4.73 8.32 8.04
N CYS A 27 -5.41 8.79 7.00
CA CYS A 27 -5.12 8.48 5.61
C CYS A 27 -4.78 9.78 4.88
N VAL A 28 -3.59 9.87 4.28
CA VAL A 28 -3.25 11.00 3.42
C VAL A 28 -3.95 10.78 2.07
N ASP A 29 -4.71 11.76 1.59
CA ASP A 29 -5.30 11.71 0.25
C ASP A 29 -4.22 11.98 -0.80
N CYS A 30 -3.63 10.91 -1.30
CA CYS A 30 -2.60 10.96 -2.33
C CYS A 30 -3.20 11.00 -3.75
N TRP A 31 -4.52 11.08 -3.93
CA TRP A 31 -5.12 11.07 -5.26
C TRP A 31 -4.63 12.22 -6.15
N PRO A 32 -4.60 13.49 -5.70
CA PRO A 32 -4.05 14.59 -6.50
C PRO A 32 -2.56 14.39 -6.83
N LEU A 33 -1.80 13.83 -5.88
CA LEU A 33 -0.37 13.54 -6.07
C LEU A 33 -0.15 12.43 -7.11
N ASN A 34 -0.98 11.38 -7.10
CA ASN A 34 -0.92 10.28 -8.06
C ASN A 34 -1.24 10.72 -9.49
N CYS A 35 -2.04 11.79 -9.67
CA CYS A 35 -2.36 12.35 -10.99
C CYS A 35 -1.17 13.06 -11.64
N VAL A 36 -0.31 13.70 -10.85
CA VAL A 36 0.86 14.44 -11.36
C VAL A 36 2.14 13.60 -11.40
N THR A 37 2.16 12.46 -10.69
CA THR A 37 3.33 11.60 -10.58
C THR A 37 3.39 10.60 -11.73
N LYS A 38 4.58 10.44 -12.34
CA LYS A 38 4.81 9.40 -13.34
C LYS A 38 4.66 8.02 -12.71
N ARG A 39 3.74 7.21 -13.23
CA ARG A 39 3.52 5.84 -12.74
C ARG A 39 4.75 4.97 -13.03
N GLY A 40 5.32 4.36 -12.00
CA GLY A 40 6.29 3.27 -12.15
C GLY A 40 5.58 2.04 -12.70
N SER A 41 6.11 1.45 -13.78
CA SER A 41 5.60 0.20 -14.32
C SER A 41 6.31 -0.97 -13.64
N PHE A 42 5.64 -1.61 -12.70
CA PHE A 42 6.07 -2.87 -12.11
C PHE A 42 5.08 -3.95 -12.53
N HIS A 43 5.59 -5.06 -13.07
CA HIS A 43 4.75 -6.19 -13.43
C HIS A 43 4.44 -6.98 -12.15
N LEU A 44 3.25 -6.78 -11.58
CA LEU A 44 2.74 -7.69 -10.56
C LEU A 44 2.10 -8.90 -11.27
N PRO A 45 2.57 -10.13 -10.99
CA PRO A 45 1.94 -11.33 -11.53
C PRO A 45 0.51 -11.45 -11.01
N ARG A 46 -0.39 -12.04 -11.81
CA ARG A 46 -1.76 -12.28 -11.35
C ARG A 46 -1.73 -13.38 -10.28
N ALA A 47 -2.73 -13.39 -9.40
CA ALA A 47 -2.83 -14.40 -8.35
C ALA A 47 -2.79 -15.83 -8.92
N ASN A 48 -3.52 -16.09 -10.01
CA ASN A 48 -3.52 -17.40 -10.66
C ASN A 48 -2.14 -17.75 -11.24
N ASP A 49 -1.44 -16.81 -11.87
CA ASP A 49 -0.10 -17.07 -12.41
C ASP A 49 0.87 -17.53 -11.30
N VAL A 50 0.74 -16.95 -10.10
CA VAL A 50 1.54 -17.34 -8.92
C VAL A 50 1.13 -18.72 -8.39
N LEU A 51 -0.17 -19.03 -8.36
CA LEU A 51 -0.68 -20.32 -7.89
C LEU A 51 -0.38 -21.46 -8.87
N ASP A 52 -0.47 -21.20 -10.17
CA ASP A 52 -0.16 -22.17 -11.22
C ASP A 52 1.31 -22.55 -11.20
N ALA A 53 2.21 -21.59 -10.91
CA ALA A 53 3.63 -21.83 -10.70
C ALA A 53 3.92 -22.73 -9.49
N GLN A 54 2.94 -22.94 -8.60
CA GLN A 54 3.06 -23.77 -7.41
C GLN A 54 2.50 -25.19 -7.61
N LEU A 55 1.83 -25.49 -8.72
CA LEU A 55 1.24 -26.80 -8.97
C LEU A 55 2.28 -27.92 -8.91
N GLY A 56 2.00 -28.96 -8.13
CA GLY A 56 2.87 -30.14 -7.96
C GLY A 56 3.90 -30.05 -6.83
N LEU A 57 4.02 -28.89 -6.15
CA LEU A 57 4.82 -28.78 -4.93
C LEU A 57 4.05 -29.36 -3.73
N ARG A 58 4.79 -30.02 -2.83
CA ARG A 58 4.21 -30.74 -1.68
C ARG A 58 4.12 -29.89 -0.40
N TRP A 59 4.92 -28.84 -0.29
CA TRP A 59 5.05 -28.04 0.92
C TRP A 59 5.18 -26.57 0.57
N PHE A 60 4.51 -25.71 1.33
CA PHE A 60 4.55 -24.26 1.19
C PHE A 60 4.61 -23.59 2.55
N SER A 61 5.15 -22.39 2.59
CA SER A 61 5.08 -21.50 3.74
C SER A 61 4.75 -20.09 3.26
N THR A 62 3.91 -19.39 4.03
CA THR A 62 3.50 -18.03 3.73
C THR A 62 4.18 -17.08 4.69
N LEU A 63 4.96 -16.14 4.14
CA LEU A 63 5.55 -15.05 4.92
C LEU A 63 4.80 -13.76 4.61
N ASN A 64 4.19 -13.16 5.63
CA ASN A 64 3.57 -11.84 5.50
C ASN A 64 4.51 -10.78 6.09
N LEU A 65 4.92 -9.81 5.26
CA LEU A 65 5.63 -8.65 5.75
C LEU A 65 4.63 -7.71 6.43
N GLY A 66 4.92 -7.30 7.66
CA GLY A 66 4.14 -6.27 8.36
C GLY A 66 4.30 -4.90 7.70
N PRO A 67 3.52 -3.88 8.11
CA PRO A 67 3.80 -2.52 7.71
C PRO A 67 5.22 -2.17 8.14
N GLY A 68 6.09 -1.89 7.15
CA GLY A 68 7.45 -1.39 7.37
C GLY A 68 7.46 0.04 7.89
#